data_AF-M5WYC7-F1
#
_entry.id   AF-M5WYC7-F1
#
_cell.length_a   1.000
_cell.length_b   1.000
_cell.length_c   1.000
_cell.angle_alpha   90.00
_cell.angle_beta   90.00
_cell.angle_gamma   90.00
#
_symmetry.space_group_name_H-M   'P 1'
#
loop_
_entity.id
_entity.type
_entity.pdbx_description
1 polymer ?
#
loop_
_entity_poly.entity_id
_entity_poly.type
_entity_poly.pdbx_seq_one_letter_code
_entity_poly.pdbx_strand_id
1 'polypeptide(L)'
;MEKTKSPLHGHTNGGLTTVLSIDGGGIRGIIPGVMLAFLESMLQKIDGDHVRLVDYLDWVVGMSTGGLMASMLTTPNKNNHPLYAAKDIVPFYRQHCLKIFPQPRYVYSSHIGKIIYYLKCLAGPKYNGKSLCKLLKETLGDKHLQDMLTNVAIPTTDMLADRKRSFGSTGGSSYESK
;
A
#
# COMPACT_ATOMS: atom_id res chain seq x y z
N MET A 1 21.45 -24.46 11.03
CA MET A 1 20.09 -24.99 11.23
C MET A 1 19.14 -24.09 10.45
N GLU A 2 18.68 -24.59 9.32
CA GLU A 2 17.75 -23.91 8.41
C GLU A 2 16.35 -23.96 9.05
N LYS A 3 15.81 -22.80 9.46
CA LYS A 3 14.40 -22.71 9.86
C LYS A 3 13.57 -22.80 8.59
N THR A 4 13.05 -23.99 8.32
CA THR A 4 11.95 -24.21 7.37
C THR A 4 10.80 -23.25 7.69
N LYS A 5 10.50 -22.34 6.75
CA LYS A 5 9.33 -21.44 6.83
C LYS A 5 8.08 -22.30 6.97
N SER A 6 7.43 -22.24 8.14
CA SER A 6 6.05 -22.70 8.29
C SER A 6 5.14 -21.83 7.42
N PRO A 7 4.04 -22.38 6.87
CA PRO A 7 3.06 -21.57 6.15
C PRO A 7 2.56 -20.47 7.08
N LEU A 8 2.40 -19.25 6.56
CA LEU A 8 1.87 -18.06 7.24
C LEU A 8 0.49 -18.37 7.86
N HIS A 9 0.45 -19.06 9.00
CA HIS A 9 -0.71 -19.12 9.86
C HIS A 9 -0.73 -17.80 10.63
N GLY A 10 -1.81 -17.02 10.43
CA GLY A 10 -2.06 -15.85 11.25
C GLY A 10 -1.94 -16.21 12.73
N HIS A 11 -1.41 -15.28 13.51
CA HIS A 11 -1.40 -15.38 14.96
C HIS A 11 -2.84 -15.28 15.46
N THR A 12 -3.60 -16.37 15.39
CA THR A 12 -4.96 -16.43 15.97
C THR A 12 -4.83 -16.42 17.48
N ASN A 13 -4.65 -15.24 18.07
CA ASN A 13 -4.69 -15.05 19.52
C ASN A 13 -6.12 -15.34 19.99
N GLY A 14 -6.36 -16.56 20.48
CA GLY A 14 -7.64 -16.99 21.04
C GLY A 14 -8.74 -17.30 20.02
N GLY A 15 -8.40 -17.56 18.75
CA GLY A 15 -9.37 -17.93 17.70
C GLY A 15 -10.07 -16.76 17.01
N LEU A 16 -9.72 -15.52 17.34
CA LEU A 16 -10.16 -14.32 16.62
C LEU A 16 -9.19 -14.01 15.48
N THR A 17 -9.73 -13.58 14.33
CA THR A 17 -8.93 -13.07 13.20
C THR A 17 -8.96 -11.55 13.17
N THR A 18 -7.80 -10.90 13.14
CA THR A 18 -7.68 -9.43 13.08
C THR A 18 -7.37 -8.97 11.66
N VAL A 19 -8.20 -8.05 11.15
CA VAL A 19 -8.10 -7.54 9.78
C VAL A 19 -8.03 -6.03 9.79
N LEU A 20 -7.02 -5.47 9.13
CA LEU A 20 -6.93 -4.05 8.80
C LEU A 20 -7.28 -3.85 7.32
N SER A 21 -8.32 -3.05 7.04
CA SER A 21 -8.67 -2.64 5.67
C SER A 21 -8.37 -1.16 5.47
N ILE A 22 -7.65 -0.83 4.40
CA ILE A 22 -7.22 0.53 4.07
C ILE A 22 -7.80 0.92 2.70
N ASP A 23 -8.65 1.94 2.71
CA ASP A 23 -9.29 2.45 1.51
C ASP A 23 -8.32 3.17 0.56
N GLY A 24 -8.69 3.18 -0.72
CA GLY A 24 -8.06 4.03 -1.73
C GLY A 24 -8.46 5.50 -1.59
N GLY A 25 -7.75 6.39 -2.30
CA GLY A 25 -8.11 7.81 -2.26
C GLY A 25 -7.13 8.79 -2.89
N GLY A 26 -6.16 8.30 -3.68
CA GLY A 26 -5.07 9.13 -4.19
C GLY A 26 -4.29 9.77 -3.05
N ILE A 27 -4.05 11.07 -3.13
CA ILE A 27 -3.32 11.82 -2.08
C ILE A 27 -4.05 11.86 -0.72
N ARG A 28 -5.37 11.61 -0.70
CA ARG A 28 -6.13 11.55 0.56
C ARG A 28 -5.73 10.39 1.47
N GLY A 29 -4.88 9.48 0.99
CA GLY A 29 -4.22 8.47 1.83
C GLY A 29 -3.47 9.05 3.04
N ILE A 30 -3.16 10.35 3.05
CA ILE A 30 -2.66 11.02 4.25
C ILE A 30 -3.61 10.83 5.45
N ILE A 31 -4.93 10.80 5.23
CA ILE A 31 -5.93 10.63 6.30
C ILE A 31 -5.76 9.27 7.00
N PRO A 32 -5.88 8.11 6.31
CA PRO A 32 -5.61 6.83 6.96
C PRO A 32 -4.15 6.73 7.45
N GLY A 33 -3.18 7.34 6.78
CA GLY A 33 -1.79 7.39 7.25
C GLY A 33 -1.64 8.03 8.64
N VAL A 34 -2.34 9.13 8.92
CA VAL A 34 -2.37 9.75 10.26
C VAL A 34 -3.03 8.83 11.29
N MET A 35 -4.15 8.19 10.92
CA MET A 35 -4.86 7.27 11.82
C MET A 35 -4.01 6.05 12.18
N LEU A 36 -3.31 5.47 11.20
CA LEU A 36 -2.41 4.33 11.40
C LEU A 36 -1.22 4.71 12.29
N ALA A 37 -0.63 5.89 12.08
CA ALA A 37 0.46 6.39 12.92
C ALA A 37 0.00 6.56 14.38
N PHE A 38 -1.20 7.08 14.59
CA PHE A 38 -1.78 7.19 15.93
C PHE A 38 -2.02 5.80 16.54
N LEU A 39 -2.64 4.88 15.82
CA LEU A 39 -2.90 3.52 16.27
C LEU A 39 -1.61 2.79 16.67
N GLU A 40 -0.59 2.81 15.82
CA GLU A 40 0.70 2.17 16.13
C GLU A 40 1.36 2.80 17.36
N SER A 41 1.27 4.13 17.52
CA SER A 41 1.80 4.80 18.71
C SER A 41 1.08 4.41 20.00
N MET A 42 -0.22 4.10 19.93
CA MET A 42 -0.99 3.64 21.09
C MET A 42 -0.58 2.22 21.48
N LEU A 43 -0.35 1.33 20.50
CA LEU A 43 0.16 -0.02 20.74
C LEU A 43 1.58 0.03 21.35
N GLN A 44 2.44 0.90 20.83
CA GLN A 44 3.79 1.10 21.35
C GLN A 44 3.81 1.62 22.80
N LYS A 45 2.83 2.42 23.22
CA LYS A 45 2.70 2.83 24.63
C LYS A 45 2.34 1.68 25.57
N ILE A 46 1.67 0.65 25.05
CA ILE A 46 1.22 -0.50 25.83
C ILE A 46 2.31 -1.57 25.88
N ASP A 47 2.87 -1.94 24.72
CA ASP A 47 3.75 -3.10 24.56
C ASP A 47 5.22 -2.73 24.21
N GLY A 48 5.50 -1.43 24.03
CA GLY A 48 6.84 -0.87 23.81
C GLY A 48 7.15 -0.47 22.36
N ASP A 49 8.13 0.42 22.18
CA ASP A 49 8.45 1.09 20.90
C ASP A 49 8.86 0.16 19.74
N HIS A 50 9.15 -1.10 20.02
CA HIS A 50 9.59 -2.08 19.02
C HIS A 50 8.43 -2.68 18.22
N VAL A 51 7.20 -2.67 18.76
CA VAL A 51 6.03 -3.28 18.11
C VAL A 51 5.57 -2.45 16.91
N ARG A 52 4.97 -3.13 15.95
CA ARG A 52 4.42 -2.60 14.69
C ARG A 52 3.04 -3.15 14.46
N LEU A 53 2.27 -2.52 13.58
CA LEU A 53 0.90 -2.96 13.25
C LEU A 53 0.84 -4.44 12.85
N VAL A 54 1.83 -4.94 12.12
CA VAL A 54 1.87 -6.34 11.66
C VAL A 54 2.00 -7.38 12.77
N ASP A 55 2.43 -6.96 13.97
CA ASP A 55 2.55 -7.87 15.11
C ASP A 55 1.18 -8.22 15.72
N TYR A 56 0.14 -7.44 15.38
CA TYR A 56 -1.23 -7.58 15.91
C TYR A 56 -2.25 -8.00 14.85
N LEU A 57 -1.86 -8.01 13.58
CA LEU A 57 -2.77 -8.14 12.44
C LEU A 57 -2.50 -9.45 11.69
N ASP A 58 -3.53 -10.28 11.55
CA ASP A 58 -3.48 -11.46 10.69
C ASP A 58 -3.56 -11.11 9.21
N TRP A 59 -4.28 -10.03 8.87
CA TRP A 59 -4.48 -9.56 7.51
C TRP A 59 -4.39 -8.04 7.38
N VAL A 60 -3.74 -7.59 6.32
CA VAL A 60 -3.72 -6.19 5.87
C VAL A 60 -4.22 -6.13 4.43
N VAL A 61 -5.40 -5.53 4.25
CA VAL A 61 -6.07 -5.37 2.97
C VAL A 61 -5.97 -3.91 2.55
N GLY A 62 -5.63 -3.65 1.28
CA GLY A 62 -5.46 -2.27 0.82
C GLY A 62 -5.79 -2.08 -0.66
N MET A 63 -6.67 -1.13 -0.96
CA MET A 63 -7.04 -0.78 -2.34
C MET A 63 -6.29 0.48 -2.79
N SER A 64 -5.72 0.48 -4.01
CA SER A 64 -5.05 1.66 -4.59
C SER A 64 -3.98 2.23 -3.65
N THR A 65 -4.09 3.48 -3.22
CA THR A 65 -3.23 4.10 -2.21
C THR A 65 -3.13 3.26 -0.92
N GLY A 66 -4.24 2.64 -0.47
CA GLY A 66 -4.23 1.73 0.66
C GLY A 66 -3.43 0.46 0.41
N GLY A 67 -3.38 -0.03 -0.84
CA GLY A 67 -2.54 -1.18 -1.22
C GLY A 67 -1.05 -0.84 -1.17
N LEU A 68 -0.69 0.39 -1.56
CA LEU A 68 0.67 0.92 -1.38
C LEU A 68 1.04 0.96 0.11
N MET A 69 0.17 1.48 0.97
CA MET A 69 0.40 1.47 2.43
C MET A 69 0.51 0.05 2.99
N ALA A 70 -0.40 -0.84 2.60
CA ALA A 70 -0.36 -2.25 3.00
C ALA A 70 1.01 -2.85 2.64
N SER A 71 1.51 -2.60 1.42
CA SER A 71 2.81 -3.08 0.98
C SER A 71 3.95 -2.49 1.82
N MET A 72 3.95 -1.18 2.07
CA MET A 72 4.97 -0.51 2.88
C MET A 72 5.05 -1.02 4.32
N LEU A 73 3.89 -1.31 4.93
CA LEU A 73 3.77 -1.73 6.32
C LEU A 73 4.02 -3.23 6.52
N THR A 74 4.00 -4.03 5.46
CA THR A 74 4.11 -5.50 5.55
C THR A 74 5.36 -6.06 4.88
N THR A 75 6.02 -5.30 4.01
CA THR A 75 7.27 -5.75 3.38
C THR A 75 8.39 -5.80 4.42
N PRO A 76 9.12 -6.93 4.55
CA PRO A 76 10.22 -7.00 5.50
C PRO A 76 11.47 -6.26 5.02
N ASN A 77 12.12 -5.56 5.94
CA ASN A 77 13.49 -5.07 5.81
C ASN A 77 14.52 -6.18 6.14
N LYS A 78 15.81 -5.83 6.20
CA LYS A 78 16.91 -6.79 6.45
C LYS A 78 16.84 -7.47 7.82
N ASN A 79 16.16 -6.85 8.79
CA ASN A 79 16.02 -7.34 10.16
C ASN A 79 14.67 -8.04 10.38
N ASN A 80 13.93 -8.36 9.30
CA ASN A 80 12.59 -8.96 9.37
C ASN A 80 11.55 -8.11 10.13
N HIS A 81 11.72 -6.78 10.11
CA HIS A 81 10.72 -5.81 10.53
C HIS A 81 10.10 -5.11 9.32
N PRO A 82 8.92 -4.48 9.43
CA PRO A 82 8.37 -3.64 8.38
C PRO A 82 9.37 -2.63 7.81
N LEU A 83 9.32 -2.43 6.50
CA LEU A 83 10.14 -1.46 5.78
C LEU A 83 9.84 -0.02 6.23
N TYR A 84 8.58 0.23 6.62
CA TYR A 84 8.12 1.49 7.18
C TYR A 84 7.34 1.24 8.47
N ALA A 85 7.49 2.13 9.46
CA ALA A 85 6.52 2.27 10.54
C ALA A 85 5.33 3.12 10.05
N ALA A 86 4.17 3.01 10.70
CA ALA A 86 2.99 3.78 10.30
C ALA A 86 3.21 5.30 10.32
N LYS A 87 4.05 5.79 11.25
CA LYS A 87 4.45 7.20 11.32
C LYS A 87 5.18 7.72 10.08
N ASP A 88 5.78 6.83 9.29
CA ASP A 88 6.57 7.17 8.10
C ASP A 88 5.70 7.36 6.85
N ILE A 89 4.43 6.95 6.88
CA ILE A 89 3.50 7.04 5.73
C ILE A 89 3.24 8.49 5.33
N VAL A 90 2.99 9.38 6.28
CA VAL A 90 2.72 10.81 5.98
C VAL A 90 3.98 11.51 5.43
N PRO A 91 5.18 11.36 6.04
CA PRO A 91 6.44 11.80 5.44
C PRO A 91 6.66 11.28 4.02
N PHE A 92 6.39 10.00 3.76
CA PHE A 92 6.50 9.42 2.42
C PHE A 92 5.63 10.15 1.40
N TYR A 93 4.35 10.40 1.71
CA TYR A 93 3.50 11.19 0.82
C TYR A 93 4.00 12.62 0.65
N ARG A 94 4.46 13.29 1.72
CA ARG A 94 5.00 14.65 1.60
C ARG A 94 6.20 14.72 0.65
N GLN A 95 7.10 13.75 0.72
CA GLN A 95 8.30 13.70 -0.11
C GLN A 95 8.01 13.29 -1.55
N HIS A 96 7.07 12.36 -1.77
CA HIS A 96 6.85 11.73 -3.07
C HIS A 96 5.57 12.18 -3.78
N CYS A 97 4.69 12.97 -3.16
CA CYS A 97 3.40 13.40 -3.73
C CYS A 97 3.55 14.00 -5.13
N LEU A 98 4.50 14.92 -5.34
CA LEU A 98 4.68 15.54 -6.66
C LEU A 98 5.28 14.58 -7.71
N LYS A 99 5.92 13.49 -7.30
CA LYS A 99 6.39 12.43 -8.20
C LYS A 99 5.25 11.49 -8.57
N ILE A 100 4.38 11.15 -7.62
CA ILE A 100 3.23 10.25 -7.81
C ILE A 100 2.08 10.97 -8.55
N PHE A 101 1.81 12.22 -8.16
CA PHE A 101 0.76 13.09 -8.69
C PHE A 101 1.34 14.42 -9.22
N PRO A 102 2.11 14.40 -10.33
CA PRO A 102 2.68 15.61 -10.91
C PRO A 102 1.64 16.71 -11.14
N GLN A 103 1.91 17.92 -10.66
CA GLN A 103 1.08 19.10 -10.94
C GLN A 103 1.87 20.03 -11.88
N PRO A 104 1.58 20.03 -13.19
CA PRO A 104 2.31 20.86 -14.12
C PRO A 104 1.94 22.33 -13.87
N ARG A 105 2.91 23.15 -13.48
CA ARG A 105 2.70 24.56 -13.08
C ARG A 105 2.01 25.39 -14.17
N TYR A 106 2.28 25.11 -15.45
CA TYR A 106 1.68 25.81 -16.59
C TYR A 106 0.16 25.63 -16.71
N VAL A 107 -0.42 24.59 -16.09
CA VAL A 107 -1.88 24.36 -16.06
C VAL A 107 -2.58 25.43 -15.23
N TYR A 108 -1.90 26.01 -14.24
CA TYR A 108 -2.47 26.99 -13.32
C TYR A 108 -2.11 28.44 -13.66
N SER A 109 -1.18 28.66 -14.60
CA SER A 109 -0.66 29.99 -14.94
C SER A 109 -1.41 30.69 -16.08
N SER A 110 -2.19 29.99 -16.91
CA SER A 110 -2.96 30.62 -18.00
C SER A 110 -4.22 29.83 -18.38
N HIS A 111 -5.22 30.53 -18.92
CA HIS A 111 -6.45 29.90 -19.44
C HIS A 111 -6.15 28.93 -20.59
N ILE A 112 -5.17 29.26 -21.45
CA ILE A 112 -4.70 28.40 -22.54
C ILE A 112 -4.06 27.11 -21.98
N GLY A 113 -3.27 27.21 -20.90
CA GLY A 113 -2.66 26.05 -20.24
C GLY A 113 -3.68 25.05 -19.69
N LYS A 114 -4.83 25.55 -19.16
CA LYS A 114 -5.96 24.69 -18.74
C LYS A 114 -6.59 23.96 -19.93
N ILE A 115 -6.87 24.66 -21.03
CA ILE A 115 -7.48 24.07 -22.24
C ILE A 115 -6.59 22.95 -22.80
N ILE A 116 -5.29 23.21 -22.95
CA ILE A 116 -4.31 22.21 -23.42
C ILE A 116 -4.28 20.99 -22.47
N TYR A 117 -4.35 21.22 -21.16
CA TYR A 117 -4.36 20.15 -20.17
C TYR A 117 -5.62 19.28 -20.24
N TYR A 118 -6.80 19.89 -20.40
CA TYR A 118 -8.05 19.14 -20.56
C TYR A 118 -8.05 18.32 -21.86
N LEU A 119 -7.60 18.90 -22.98
CA LEU A 119 -7.43 18.17 -24.23
C LEU A 119 -6.47 16.97 -24.08
N LYS A 120 -5.38 17.15 -23.34
CA LYS A 120 -4.44 16.04 -23.05
C LYS A 120 -5.07 14.91 -22.23
N CYS A 121 -5.98 15.22 -21.31
CA CYS A 121 -6.68 14.22 -20.51
C CYS A 121 -7.70 13.42 -21.33
N LEU A 122 -8.15 13.91 -22.48
CA LEU A 122 -9.00 13.16 -23.41
C LEU A 122 -8.21 12.13 -24.23
N ALA A 123 -6.92 12.41 -24.49
CA ALA A 123 -6.05 11.54 -25.26
C ALA A 123 -5.40 10.40 -24.43
N GLY A 124 -5.54 10.41 -23.10
CA GLY A 124 -4.93 9.41 -22.24
C GLY A 124 -5.03 9.72 -20.74
N PRO A 125 -4.45 8.87 -19.89
CA PRO A 125 -4.54 9.04 -18.45
C PRO A 125 -3.82 10.32 -18.00
N LYS A 126 -4.37 10.99 -16.98
CA LYS A 126 -3.78 12.16 -16.33
C LYS A 126 -2.32 11.95 -15.90
N TYR A 127 -1.97 10.71 -15.56
CA TYR A 127 -0.63 10.29 -15.15
C TYR A 127 -0.21 9.03 -15.91
N ASN A 128 1.04 8.96 -16.38
CA ASN A 128 1.56 7.83 -17.15
C ASN A 128 2.04 6.63 -16.28
N GLY A 129 1.97 6.75 -14.96
CA GLY A 129 2.36 5.70 -14.01
C GLY A 129 3.86 5.40 -13.87
N LYS A 130 4.73 5.91 -14.77
CA LYS A 130 6.17 5.58 -14.78
C LYS A 130 6.87 5.98 -13.48
N SER A 131 6.59 7.18 -12.97
CA SER A 131 7.17 7.68 -11.73
C SER A 131 6.75 6.86 -10.51
N LEU A 132 5.48 6.45 -10.46
CA LEU A 132 4.97 5.60 -9.38
C LEU A 132 5.58 4.20 -9.45
N CYS A 133 5.66 3.60 -10.62
CA CYS A 133 6.29 2.29 -10.81
C CYS A 133 7.77 2.30 -10.43
N LYS A 134 8.51 3.34 -10.84
CA LYS A 134 9.92 3.52 -10.46
C LYS A 134 10.07 3.66 -8.94
N LEU A 135 9.25 4.50 -8.32
CA LEU A 135 9.26 4.67 -6.86
C LEU A 135 8.97 3.36 -6.13
N LEU A 136 7.97 2.60 -6.58
CA LEU A 136 7.64 1.29 -5.99
C LEU A 136 8.80 0.30 -6.09
N LYS A 137 9.50 0.25 -7.24
CA LYS A 137 10.68 -0.60 -7.41
C LYS A 137 11.84 -0.18 -6.50
N GLU A 138 12.08 1.13 -6.38
CA GLU A 138 13.10 1.67 -5.48
C GLU A 138 12.79 1.39 -4.00
N THR A 139 11.51 1.44 -3.63
CA THR A 139 11.05 1.27 -2.25
C THR A 139 10.93 -0.20 -1.83
N LEU A 140 10.32 -1.04 -2.67
CA LEU A 140 9.99 -2.43 -2.34
C LEU A 140 11.04 -3.43 -2.84
N GLY A 141 11.91 -3.03 -3.78
CA GLY A 141 12.88 -3.91 -4.42
C GLY A 141 12.22 -5.09 -5.14
N ASP A 142 12.87 -6.24 -5.09
CA ASP A 142 12.42 -7.49 -5.72
C ASP A 142 11.58 -8.37 -4.77
N LYS A 143 10.91 -7.76 -3.78
CA LYS A 143 10.07 -8.51 -2.82
C LYS A 143 8.74 -8.93 -3.46
N HIS A 144 8.33 -10.15 -3.17
CA HIS A 144 7.07 -10.73 -3.62
C HIS A 144 6.04 -10.75 -2.48
N LEU A 145 4.75 -10.92 -2.80
CA LEU A 145 3.69 -10.95 -1.79
C LEU A 145 3.83 -12.09 -0.77
N GLN A 146 4.45 -13.20 -1.18
CA GLN A 146 4.79 -14.33 -0.31
C GLN A 146 5.88 -13.98 0.74
N ASP A 147 6.62 -12.89 0.52
CA ASP A 147 7.66 -12.42 1.43
C ASP A 147 7.11 -11.48 2.50
N MET A 148 5.83 -11.10 2.44
CA MET A 148 5.23 -10.17 3.40
C MET A 148 5.17 -10.78 4.81
N LEU A 149 5.29 -9.92 5.83
CA LEU A 149 5.34 -10.31 7.24
C LEU A 149 4.02 -10.85 7.79
N THR A 150 2.91 -10.49 7.17
CA THR A 150 1.56 -10.95 7.51
C THR A 150 0.76 -11.16 6.22
N ASN A 151 -0.47 -11.65 6.32
CA ASN A 151 -1.28 -11.84 5.13
C ASN A 151 -1.68 -10.51 4.52
N VAL A 152 -1.54 -10.39 3.20
CA VAL A 152 -1.85 -9.17 2.47
C VAL A 152 -2.84 -9.49 1.37
N ALA A 153 -3.83 -8.62 1.18
CA ALA A 153 -4.71 -8.66 0.01
C ALA A 153 -4.78 -7.29 -0.68
N ILE A 154 -4.43 -7.25 -1.97
CA ILE A 154 -4.49 -6.03 -2.79
C ILE A 154 -5.45 -6.28 -3.95
N PRO A 155 -6.69 -5.77 -3.90
CA PRO A 155 -7.64 -5.91 -4.99
C PRO A 155 -7.24 -5.07 -6.21
N THR A 156 -7.42 -5.67 -7.38
CA THR A 156 -7.26 -5.07 -8.70
C THR A 156 -8.34 -5.60 -9.65
N THR A 157 -8.41 -5.05 -10.86
CA THR A 157 -9.27 -5.54 -11.92
C THR A 157 -8.44 -5.85 -13.14
N ASP A 158 -8.62 -7.04 -13.72
CA ASP A 158 -8.12 -7.35 -15.05
C ASP A 158 -9.16 -6.88 -16.07
N MET A 159 -8.89 -5.73 -16.69
CA MET A 159 -9.81 -5.14 -17.66
C MET A 159 -9.89 -5.94 -18.96
N LEU A 160 -8.83 -6.66 -19.35
CA LEU A 160 -8.85 -7.47 -20.57
C LEU A 160 -9.72 -8.71 -20.38
N ALA A 161 -9.71 -9.26 -19.16
CA ALA A 161 -10.48 -10.44 -18.82
C ALA A 161 -11.87 -10.14 -18.23
N ASP A 162 -12.26 -8.86 -18.09
CA ASP A 162 -13.46 -8.38 -17.36
C ASP A 162 -13.67 -9.07 -16.00
N ARG A 163 -12.59 -9.27 -15.25
CA ARG A 163 -12.60 -10.03 -13.98
C ARG A 163 -11.94 -9.26 -12.85
N LYS A 164 -12.58 -9.29 -11.67
CA LYS A 164 -11.96 -8.85 -10.43
C LYS A 164 -10.85 -9.83 -10.06
N ARG A 165 -9.74 -9.31 -9.55
CA ARG A 165 -8.61 -10.12 -9.11
C ARG A 165 -8.05 -9.55 -7.82
N SER A 166 -7.93 -10.37 -6.78
CA SER A 166 -7.15 -10.01 -5.60
C SER A 166 -5.78 -10.69 -5.68
N PHE A 167 -4.74 -9.94 -5.33
CA PHE A 167 -3.44 -10.54 -5.09
C PHE A 167 -3.26 -10.77 -3.59
N GLY A 168 -2.99 -12.02 -3.22
CA GLY A 168 -2.81 -12.47 -1.84
C GLY A 168 -1.40 -12.99 -1.55
N SER A 169 -0.93 -12.88 -0.32
CA SER A 169 0.31 -13.53 0.14
C SER A 169 0.18 -15.06 0.24
N THR A 170 -1.04 -15.57 0.44
CA THR A 170 -1.37 -16.99 0.59
C THR A 170 -1.91 -17.59 -0.70
N GLY A 171 -1.12 -17.60 -1.77
CA GLY A 171 -1.30 -18.46 -2.97
C GLY A 171 -2.62 -18.41 -3.76
N GLY A 172 -3.65 -17.71 -3.29
CA GLY A 172 -4.98 -17.69 -3.86
C GLY A 172 -5.18 -16.45 -4.72
N SER A 173 -4.98 -16.59 -6.02
CA SER A 173 -5.70 -15.76 -7.00
C SER A 173 -7.17 -16.18 -6.93
N SER A 174 -7.92 -15.66 -5.95
CA SER A 174 -9.34 -15.98 -5.81
C SER A 174 -10.12 -15.23 -6.88
N TYR A 175 -10.75 -15.98 -7.78
CA TYR A 175 -11.63 -15.45 -8.81
C TYR A 175 -13.03 -15.30 -8.25
N GLU A 176 -13.60 -14.09 -8.32
CA GLU A 176 -15.03 -13.89 -8.10
C GLU A 176 -15.72 -13.96 -9.47
N SER A 177 -16.35 -15.11 -9.77
CA SER A 177 -17.24 -15.24 -10.93
C SER A 177 -18.53 -14.47 -10.66
N LYS A 178 -18.96 -13.67 -11.65
CA LYS A 178 -20.25 -12.97 -11.64
C LYS A 178 -21.41 -13.94 -11.48
#